data_AF-A0A669QSZ1-F1
#
_entry.id   AF-A0A669QSZ1-F1
#
_cell.length_a   1.000
_cell.length_b   1.000
_cell.length_c   1.000
_cell.angle_alpha   90.00
_cell.angle_beta   90.00
_cell.angle_gamma   90.00
#
_symmetry.space_group_name_H-M   'P 1'
#
loop_
_entity.id
_entity.type
_entity.pdbx_description
1 polymer ?
#
loop_
_entity_poly.entity_id
_entity_poly.type
_entity_poly.pdbx_seq_one_letter_code
_entity_poly.pdbx_strand_id
1 'polypeptide(L)'
;MDHHWLPRGEHLAGNIVYMLTITAPSSGAAKRTVVLSARVHPGESGGSWAMQGFLDFILSAAPDAQLLRQLFVFKVVPMLNPDGVVVGNSRCSLAGRDPNRAYRTGSRGSFPAIWHLLLVERDVVLYCDFHGHSRKNNVFMYGCDGGRDGSETRFQERIFPLMLSKNAPDKFSFSSCKFKVQKSKEGTGRVVMWRMGIANSYTLEVAFGGSTLAALIALCPMGPWRGGRAPVDRRDKVPEWHLASCS
;
A
#
# COMPACT_ATOMS: atom_id res chain seq x y z
N MET A 1 -1.56 6.50 -18.86
CA MET A 1 -1.27 6.55 -17.42
C MET A 1 -0.71 7.92 -17.17
N ASP A 2 -1.40 8.71 -16.35
CA ASP A 2 -0.93 10.04 -16.03
C ASP A 2 -0.26 9.98 -14.67
N HIS A 3 1.05 10.25 -14.66
CA HIS A 3 1.81 10.38 -13.44
C HIS A 3 1.65 11.83 -12.96
N HIS A 4 0.95 12.02 -11.86
CA HIS A 4 0.85 13.33 -11.22
C HIS A 4 1.81 13.38 -10.05
N TRP A 5 2.78 14.28 -10.12
CA TRP A 5 3.68 14.58 -9.02
C TRP A 5 2.84 15.12 -7.85
N LEU A 6 3.06 14.58 -6.65
CA LEU A 6 2.72 15.38 -5.47
C LEU A 6 3.63 16.63 -5.53
N PRO A 7 3.09 17.86 -5.39
CA PRO A 7 3.91 19.07 -5.38
C PRO A 7 5.10 18.87 -4.45
N ARG A 8 6.30 19.24 -4.90
CA ARG A 8 7.59 18.96 -4.25
C ARG A 8 7.51 19.07 -2.72
N GLY A 9 7.22 17.94 -2.12
CA GLY A 9 7.46 17.67 -0.73
C GLY A 9 8.83 17.06 -0.69
N GLU A 10 9.87 17.88 -0.71
CA GLU A 10 11.22 17.39 -0.50
C GLU A 10 11.22 16.66 0.84
N HIS A 11 11.32 15.33 0.78
CA HIS A 11 11.70 14.55 1.94
C HIS A 11 13.07 15.06 2.40
N LEU A 12 13.42 14.85 3.68
CA LEU A 12 14.59 15.49 4.28
C LEU A 12 15.91 15.21 3.53
N ALA A 13 16.03 14.08 2.85
CA ALA A 13 17.18 13.74 2.00
C ALA A 13 16.93 13.95 0.49
N GLY A 14 15.85 14.64 0.09
CA GLY A 14 15.55 14.98 -1.29
C GLY A 14 14.97 13.83 -2.14
N ASN A 15 14.69 12.65 -1.57
CA ASN A 15 14.07 11.56 -2.33
C ASN A 15 12.62 11.88 -2.68
N ILE A 16 12.25 11.55 -3.92
CA ILE A 16 10.92 11.83 -4.45
C ILE A 16 9.92 10.79 -3.93
N VAL A 17 8.74 11.25 -3.48
CA VAL A 17 7.57 10.39 -3.26
C VAL A 17 6.61 10.49 -4.44
N TYR A 18 6.42 9.35 -5.11
CA TYR A 18 5.56 9.25 -6.28
C TYR A 18 4.12 8.95 -5.90
N MET A 19 3.18 9.63 -6.56
CA MET A 19 1.77 9.28 -6.57
C MET A 19 1.35 8.93 -7.99
N LEU A 20 0.93 7.69 -8.20
CA LEU A 20 0.44 7.20 -9.48
C LEU A 20 -1.06 7.42 -9.56
N THR A 21 -1.55 7.97 -10.67
CA THR A 21 -2.98 8.01 -10.99
C THR A 21 -3.27 6.96 -12.05
N ILE A 22 -4.00 5.91 -11.68
CA ILE A 22 -4.33 4.78 -12.56
C ILE A 22 -5.84 4.77 -12.79
N THR A 23 -6.26 5.00 -14.03
CA THR A 23 -7.66 4.94 -14.47
C THR A 23 -7.71 4.82 -16.00
N ALA A 24 -8.82 4.32 -16.53
CA ALA A 24 -9.12 4.39 -17.96
C ALA A 24 -9.61 5.81 -18.33
N PRO A 25 -9.50 6.26 -19.59
CA PRO A 25 -10.11 7.51 -20.03
C PRO A 25 -11.58 7.59 -19.63
N SER A 26 -12.05 8.75 -19.16
CA SER A 26 -13.45 8.96 -18.78
C SER A 26 -14.22 9.63 -19.93
N SER A 27 -15.44 9.16 -20.20
CA SER A 27 -16.36 9.73 -21.19
C SER A 27 -17.32 10.79 -20.61
N GLY A 28 -17.05 11.31 -19.40
CA GLY A 28 -17.76 12.47 -18.83
C GLY A 28 -18.36 12.25 -17.43
N ALA A 29 -18.43 11.02 -16.93
CA ALA A 29 -18.88 10.75 -15.57
C ALA A 29 -17.72 10.88 -14.55
N ALA A 30 -18.00 11.49 -13.40
CA ALA A 30 -17.06 11.52 -12.28
C ALA A 30 -16.91 10.10 -11.70
N LYS A 31 -15.68 9.61 -11.62
CA LYS A 31 -15.34 8.30 -11.05
C LYS A 31 -14.99 8.44 -9.58
N ARG A 32 -15.32 7.43 -8.78
CA ARG A 32 -14.97 7.36 -7.36
C ARG A 32 -13.50 7.03 -7.17
N THR A 33 -12.90 7.50 -6.09
CA THR A 33 -11.46 7.37 -5.86
C THR A 33 -11.12 6.27 -4.85
N VAL A 34 -10.10 5.47 -5.15
CA VAL A 34 -9.46 4.52 -4.24
C VAL A 34 -8.04 5.00 -3.96
N VAL A 35 -7.68 5.11 -2.69
CA VAL A 35 -6.37 5.59 -2.25
C VAL A 35 -5.60 4.46 -1.58
N LEU A 36 -4.41 4.17 -2.08
CA LEU A 36 -3.53 3.13 -1.56
C LEU A 36 -2.16 3.70 -1.24
N SER A 37 -1.61 3.37 -0.07
CA SER A 37 -0.26 3.75 0.32
C SER A 37 0.50 2.56 0.90
N ALA A 38 1.84 2.63 0.87
CA ALA A 38 2.69 1.65 1.53
C ALA A 38 3.96 2.29 2.09
N ARG A 39 4.67 1.54 2.95
CA ARG A 39 6.00 1.89 3.50
C ARG A 39 6.05 3.26 4.17
N VAL A 40 5.03 3.59 4.95
CA VAL A 40 5.13 4.71 5.90
C VAL A 40 6.18 4.41 6.98
N HIS A 41 6.26 3.15 7.43
CA HIS A 41 7.38 2.62 8.19
C HIS A 41 8.38 1.95 7.22
N PRO A 42 9.67 2.31 7.25
CA PRO A 42 10.60 1.85 6.23
C PRO A 42 10.95 0.36 6.31
N GLY A 43 11.02 -0.24 7.49
CA GLY A 43 11.40 -1.66 7.68
C GLY A 43 10.33 -2.65 7.26
N GLU A 44 9.14 -2.19 6.89
CA GLU A 44 7.98 -3.03 6.59
C GLU A 44 7.91 -3.41 5.10
N SER A 45 8.95 -4.09 4.62
CA SER A 45 9.11 -4.45 3.21
C SER A 45 7.99 -5.35 2.66
N GLY A 46 7.31 -6.12 3.51
CA GLY A 46 6.10 -6.87 3.14
C GLY A 46 5.00 -5.99 2.53
N GLY A 47 4.89 -4.73 2.97
CA GLY A 47 3.98 -3.75 2.38
C GLY A 47 4.32 -3.41 0.93
N SER A 48 5.61 -3.39 0.57
CA SER A 48 6.04 -3.18 -0.82
C SER A 48 5.69 -4.37 -1.71
N TRP A 49 5.83 -5.59 -1.23
CA TRP A 49 5.46 -6.78 -1.99
C TRP A 49 3.95 -6.87 -2.23
N ALA A 50 3.14 -6.52 -1.22
CA ALA A 50 1.69 -6.41 -1.40
C ALA A 50 1.32 -5.30 -2.40
N MET A 51 2.01 -4.15 -2.35
CA MET A 51 1.81 -3.05 -3.29
C MET A 51 2.21 -3.43 -4.72
N GLN A 52 3.33 -4.14 -4.89
CA GLN A 52 3.77 -4.65 -6.18
C GLN A 52 2.71 -5.59 -6.78
N GLY A 53 2.22 -6.56 -6.02
CA GLY A 53 1.17 -7.47 -6.49
C GLY A 53 -0.13 -6.74 -6.87
N PHE A 54 -0.49 -5.69 -6.12
CA PHE A 54 -1.61 -4.82 -6.52
C PHE A 54 -1.34 -4.10 -7.84
N LEU A 55 -0.15 -3.50 -8.01
CA LEU A 55 0.24 -2.80 -9.24
C LEU A 55 0.26 -3.76 -10.44
N ASP A 56 0.85 -4.93 -10.30
CA ASP A 56 0.89 -5.96 -11.35
C ASP A 56 -0.53 -6.33 -11.79
N PHE A 57 -1.45 -6.55 -10.83
CA PHE A 57 -2.83 -6.86 -11.13
C PHE A 57 -3.56 -5.68 -11.80
N ILE A 58 -3.56 -4.50 -11.17
CA ILE A 58 -4.36 -3.36 -11.65
C ILE A 58 -3.82 -2.76 -12.94
N LEU A 59 -2.60 -3.10 -13.36
CA LEU A 59 -2.02 -2.71 -14.65
C LEU A 59 -2.13 -3.80 -15.71
N SER A 60 -2.51 -5.02 -15.33
CA SER A 60 -2.65 -6.14 -16.25
C SER A 60 -3.80 -6.00 -17.25
N ALA A 61 -3.80 -6.90 -18.23
CA ALA A 61 -4.89 -7.09 -19.19
C ALA A 61 -6.07 -7.92 -18.63
N ALA A 62 -6.06 -8.29 -17.35
CA ALA A 62 -7.16 -9.05 -16.75
C ALA A 62 -8.50 -8.28 -16.88
N PRO A 63 -9.61 -8.94 -17.24
CA PRO A 63 -10.91 -8.29 -17.42
C PRO A 63 -11.35 -7.50 -16.19
N ASP A 64 -11.16 -8.06 -14.98
CA ASP A 64 -11.50 -7.39 -13.73
C ASP A 64 -10.66 -6.12 -13.51
N ALA A 65 -9.37 -6.16 -13.84
CA ALA A 65 -8.50 -4.99 -13.72
C ALA A 65 -8.91 -3.88 -14.71
N GLN A 66 -9.30 -4.25 -15.93
CA GLN A 66 -9.83 -3.30 -16.91
C GLN A 66 -11.13 -2.66 -16.42
N LEU A 67 -12.07 -3.46 -15.93
CA LEU A 67 -13.33 -2.98 -15.36
C LEU A 67 -13.09 -2.03 -14.18
N LEU A 68 -12.20 -2.40 -13.25
CA LEU A 68 -11.84 -1.55 -12.11
C LEU A 68 -11.28 -0.18 -12.58
N ARG A 69 -10.41 -0.15 -13.58
CA ARG A 69 -9.88 1.11 -14.16
C ARG A 69 -10.98 1.92 -14.87
N GLN A 70 -12.02 1.28 -15.39
CA GLN A 70 -13.18 1.99 -15.96
C GLN A 70 -14.05 2.62 -14.87
N LEU A 71 -14.21 1.96 -13.73
CA LEU A 71 -15.12 2.39 -12.65
C LEU A 71 -14.48 3.37 -11.65
N PHE A 72 -13.17 3.26 -11.40
CA PHE A 72 -12.49 3.99 -10.33
C PHE A 72 -11.25 4.75 -10.82
N VAL A 73 -10.86 5.74 -10.02
CA VAL A 73 -9.53 6.36 -10.07
C VAL A 73 -8.72 5.81 -8.90
N PHE A 74 -7.59 5.18 -9.20
CA PHE A 74 -6.66 4.72 -8.17
C PHE A 74 -5.55 5.75 -7.99
N LYS A 75 -5.42 6.29 -6.78
CA LYS A 75 -4.30 7.15 -6.36
C LYS A 75 -3.39 6.30 -5.48
N VAL A 76 -2.20 5.98 -5.98
CA VAL A 76 -1.32 4.98 -5.36
C VAL A 76 0.01 5.62 -5.00
N VAL A 77 0.42 5.50 -3.73
CA VAL A 77 1.73 5.93 -3.23
C VAL A 77 2.52 4.69 -2.81
N PRO A 78 3.40 4.15 -3.69
CA PRO A 78 4.08 2.89 -3.40
C PRO A 78 5.05 2.93 -2.23
N MET A 79 5.54 4.12 -1.88
CA MET A 79 6.49 4.32 -0.79
C MET A 79 6.36 5.72 -0.19
N LEU A 80 5.83 5.80 1.03
CA LEU A 80 5.65 7.07 1.75
C LEU A 80 6.93 7.58 2.44
N ASN A 81 7.91 6.72 2.71
CA ASN A 81 9.12 7.09 3.44
C ASN A 81 10.41 6.56 2.77
N PRO A 82 10.72 7.01 1.54
CA PRO A 82 11.89 6.55 0.80
C PRO A 82 13.21 6.84 1.52
N ASP A 83 13.34 8.02 2.15
CA ASP A 83 14.52 8.37 2.94
C ASP A 83 14.84 7.34 4.02
N GLY A 84 13.83 6.98 4.82
CA GLY A 84 13.98 6.00 5.88
C GLY A 84 14.36 4.62 5.32
N VAL A 85 13.94 4.29 4.10
CA VAL A 85 14.30 3.02 3.45
C VAL A 85 15.77 3.04 3.04
N VAL A 86 16.22 4.13 2.41
CA VAL A 86 17.60 4.30 1.95
C VAL A 86 18.59 4.18 3.11
N VAL A 87 18.28 4.78 4.27
CA VAL A 87 19.16 4.72 5.45
C VAL A 87 18.97 3.46 6.31
N GLY A 88 18.06 2.55 5.96
CA GLY A 88 17.84 1.31 6.70
C GLY A 88 17.10 1.46 8.03
N ASN A 89 16.28 2.50 8.20
CA ASN A 89 15.44 2.65 9.39
C ASN A 89 14.37 1.54 9.46
N SER A 90 13.95 1.19 10.67
CA SER A 90 12.82 0.26 10.85
C SER A 90 11.47 0.97 10.83
N ARG A 91 11.35 2.10 11.55
CA ARG A 91 10.06 2.74 11.86
C ARG A 91 9.98 4.21 11.51
N CYS A 92 11.04 4.97 11.76
CA CYS A 92 11.00 6.42 11.73
C CYS A 92 11.46 7.02 10.39
N SER A 93 11.03 8.27 10.15
CA SER A 93 11.66 9.17 9.16
C SER A 93 13.05 9.64 9.63
N LEU A 94 13.77 10.38 8.78
CA LEU A 94 15.03 11.02 9.16
C LEU A 94 14.90 12.04 10.30
N ALA A 95 13.69 12.58 10.55
CA ALA A 95 13.42 13.42 11.72
C ALA A 95 13.31 12.62 13.04
N GLY A 96 13.58 11.31 13.03
CA GLY A 96 13.42 10.43 14.20
C GLY A 96 11.98 10.20 14.65
N ARG A 97 10.99 10.66 13.87
CA ARG A 97 9.56 10.59 14.21
C ARG A 97 8.83 9.52 13.40
N ASP A 98 7.85 8.86 14.03
CA ASP A 98 6.91 7.92 13.41
C ASP A 98 5.90 8.69 12.53
N PRO A 99 5.97 8.58 11.19
CA PRO A 99 5.09 9.34 10.31
C PRO A 99 3.62 8.91 10.44
N ASN A 100 3.36 7.66 10.83
CA ASN A 100 2.02 7.14 11.08
C ASN A 100 1.47 7.54 12.47
N ARG A 101 2.03 8.58 13.09
CA ARG A 101 1.43 9.34 14.20
C ARG A 101 1.20 10.81 13.86
N ALA A 102 1.60 11.25 12.67
CA ALA A 102 1.60 12.64 12.26
C ALA A 102 0.44 13.03 11.33
N TYR A 103 -0.47 12.11 11.01
CA TYR A 103 -1.61 12.39 10.13
C TYR A 103 -2.55 13.45 10.73
N ARG A 104 -2.70 13.48 12.07
CA ARG A 104 -3.58 14.45 12.74
C ARG A 104 -3.02 15.88 12.71
N THR A 105 -1.70 16.02 12.77
CA THR A 105 -1.05 17.34 12.86
C THR A 105 -0.75 17.95 11.50
N GLY A 106 -0.94 17.21 10.40
CA GLY A 106 -0.89 17.76 9.04
C GLY A 106 0.35 18.60 8.77
N SER A 107 1.51 18.19 9.28
CA SER A 107 2.70 19.04 9.23
C SER A 107 3.32 19.04 7.83
N ARG A 108 2.91 19.99 6.99
CA ARG A 108 3.44 20.20 5.63
C ARG A 108 4.97 20.19 5.58
N GLY A 109 5.64 20.72 6.59
CA GLY A 109 7.12 20.77 6.64
C GLY A 109 7.80 19.47 7.08
N SER A 110 7.11 18.56 7.79
CA SER A 110 7.75 17.36 8.34
C SER A 110 7.40 16.08 7.59
N PHE A 111 6.18 16.02 7.03
CA PHE A 111 5.69 14.86 6.29
C PHE A 111 4.86 15.33 5.09
N PRO A 112 5.50 15.95 4.08
CA PRO A 112 4.77 16.57 2.99
C PRO A 112 4.00 15.54 2.16
N ALA A 113 4.51 14.32 1.97
CA ALA A 113 3.78 13.25 1.29
C ALA A 113 2.46 12.89 1.99
N ILE A 114 2.45 12.83 3.33
CA ILE A 114 1.23 12.60 4.12
C ILE A 114 0.26 13.76 3.98
N TRP A 115 0.76 15.00 4.04
CA TRP A 115 -0.05 16.20 3.83
C TRP A 115 -0.74 16.18 2.46
N HIS A 116 0.01 15.88 1.40
CA HIS A 116 -0.53 15.79 0.05
C HIS A 116 -1.53 14.64 -0.13
N LEU A 117 -1.31 13.50 0.55
CA LEU A 117 -2.26 12.39 0.56
C LEU A 117 -3.60 12.79 1.21
N LEU A 118 -3.57 13.65 2.23
CA LEU A 118 -4.77 14.18 2.88
C LEU A 118 -5.53 15.20 2.02
N LEU A 119 -4.88 15.76 0.99
CA LEU A 119 -5.48 16.68 0.02
C LEU A 119 -6.04 15.96 -1.21
N VAL A 120 -5.94 14.63 -1.27
CA VAL A 120 -6.49 13.85 -2.38
C VAL A 120 -8.00 14.11 -2.50
N GLU A 121 -8.48 14.09 -3.76
CA GLU A 121 -9.80 14.48 -4.24
C GLU A 121 -10.98 14.07 -3.34
N ARG A 122 -12.09 14.82 -3.47
CA ARG A 122 -13.37 14.49 -2.84
C ARG A 122 -13.94 13.20 -3.46
N ASP A 123 -14.69 12.43 -2.68
CA ASP A 123 -15.32 11.13 -3.05
C ASP A 123 -14.38 9.90 -3.07
N VAL A 124 -13.57 9.77 -2.02
CA VAL A 124 -12.78 8.56 -1.75
C VAL A 124 -13.67 7.48 -1.14
N VAL A 125 -13.80 6.35 -1.84
CA VAL A 125 -14.59 5.19 -1.38
C VAL A 125 -13.82 4.21 -0.53
N LEU A 126 -12.49 4.18 -0.68
CA LEU A 126 -11.61 3.26 0.05
C LEU A 126 -10.23 3.88 0.22
N TYR A 127 -9.71 3.81 1.45
CA TYR A 127 -8.32 4.10 1.80
C TYR A 127 -7.69 2.85 2.41
N CYS A 128 -6.50 2.46 1.95
CA CYS A 128 -5.77 1.36 2.56
C CYS A 128 -4.26 1.65 2.63
N ASP A 129 -3.70 1.54 3.83
CA ASP A 129 -2.26 1.70 4.08
C ASP A 129 -1.62 0.33 4.34
N PHE A 130 -0.62 -0.04 3.54
CA PHE A 130 0.04 -1.35 3.59
C PHE A 130 1.26 -1.30 4.53
N HIS A 131 1.18 -2.12 5.57
CA HIS A 131 2.12 -2.26 6.69
C HIS A 131 2.67 -3.68 6.79
N GLY A 132 3.66 -3.82 7.66
CA GLY A 132 4.24 -5.09 8.05
C GLY A 132 4.02 -5.39 9.54
N HIS A 133 3.71 -6.64 9.87
CA HIS A 133 3.44 -7.04 11.24
C HIS A 133 4.43 -8.10 11.74
N SER A 134 5.16 -7.76 12.81
CA SER A 134 6.25 -8.61 13.33
C SER A 134 5.81 -9.73 14.27
N ARG A 135 4.60 -9.65 14.84
CA ARG A 135 4.15 -10.57 15.92
C ARG A 135 3.10 -11.58 15.52
N LYS A 136 2.41 -11.36 14.40
CA LYS A 136 1.29 -12.20 13.94
C LYS A 136 1.68 -12.79 12.60
N ASN A 137 1.05 -13.91 12.28
CA ASN A 137 1.11 -14.54 10.97
C ASN A 137 -0.08 -14.10 10.12
N ASN A 138 -0.02 -14.43 8.83
CA ASN A 138 -1.04 -14.16 7.81
C ASN A 138 -1.16 -12.67 7.45
N VAL A 139 -1.94 -12.40 6.41
CA VAL A 139 -2.39 -11.06 6.05
C VAL A 139 -3.69 -10.76 6.78
N PHE A 140 -3.86 -9.57 7.33
CA PHE A 140 -5.11 -9.15 7.97
C PHE A 140 -5.28 -7.63 7.90
N MET A 141 -6.44 -7.13 8.33
CA MET A 141 -6.71 -5.69 8.33
C MET A 141 -7.06 -5.15 9.70
N TYR A 142 -6.59 -3.94 9.97
CA TYR A 142 -7.19 -3.09 10.98
C TYR A 142 -8.13 -2.10 10.31
N GLY A 143 -9.35 -1.95 10.83
CA GLY A 143 -10.38 -1.01 10.40
C GLY A 143 -10.71 0.02 11.47
N CYS A 144 -11.80 0.74 11.27
CA CYS A 144 -12.37 1.69 12.22
C CYS A 144 -13.87 1.45 12.37
N ASP A 145 -14.27 0.93 13.53
CA ASP A 145 -15.67 0.81 13.93
C ASP A 145 -16.08 2.13 14.61
N GLY A 146 -17.14 2.74 14.09
CA GLY A 146 -17.62 4.02 14.58
C GLY A 146 -18.43 3.97 15.85
N GLY A 147 -18.93 2.79 16.25
CA GLY A 147 -19.84 2.66 17.38
C GLY A 147 -21.02 3.65 17.36
N ARG A 148 -21.35 4.22 16.19
CA ARG A 148 -22.38 5.25 16.07
C ARG A 148 -23.74 4.56 16.04
N ASP A 149 -24.31 4.50 17.23
CA ASP A 149 -25.73 4.61 17.55
C ASP A 149 -26.69 3.90 16.60
N GLY A 150 -27.08 2.66 16.97
CA GLY A 150 -28.30 1.99 16.51
C GLY A 150 -28.52 1.75 15.00
N SER A 151 -27.65 2.22 14.11
CA SER A 151 -27.90 2.20 12.67
C SER A 151 -27.48 0.89 12.00
N GLU A 152 -28.26 0.47 11.00
CA GLU A 152 -28.05 -0.68 10.10
C GLU A 152 -26.64 -0.74 9.46
N THR A 153 -25.88 0.36 9.49
CA THR A 153 -24.53 0.47 8.92
C THR A 153 -23.40 -0.06 9.82
N ARG A 154 -23.73 -0.61 11.01
CA ARG A 154 -22.79 -1.03 12.08
C ARG A 154 -21.67 -2.00 11.66
N PHE A 155 -21.76 -2.62 10.48
CA PHE A 155 -20.77 -3.61 10.03
C PHE A 155 -20.25 -3.36 8.62
N GLN A 156 -20.56 -2.23 8.00
CA GLN A 156 -20.13 -1.95 6.63
C GLN A 156 -18.61 -2.01 6.47
N GLU A 157 -17.86 -1.51 7.46
CA GLU A 157 -16.39 -1.57 7.48
C GLU A 157 -15.82 -3.00 7.62
N ARG A 158 -16.66 -3.99 7.94
CA ARG A 158 -16.25 -5.39 8.08
C ARG A 158 -16.52 -6.20 6.83
N ILE A 159 -17.39 -5.72 5.93
CA ILE A 159 -17.77 -6.41 4.70
C ILE A 159 -16.53 -6.60 3.81
N PHE A 160 -15.75 -5.55 3.59
CA PHE A 160 -14.60 -5.63 2.69
C PHE A 160 -13.52 -6.63 3.20
N PRO A 161 -13.05 -6.58 4.47
CA PRO A 161 -12.15 -7.60 4.99
C PRO A 161 -12.75 -9.02 4.99
N LEU A 162 -14.06 -9.16 5.21
CA LEU A 162 -14.73 -10.45 5.16
C LEU A 162 -14.70 -11.02 3.74
N MET A 163 -15.05 -10.22 2.73
CA MET A 163 -14.96 -10.62 1.33
C MET A 163 -13.53 -10.98 0.93
N LEU A 164 -12.53 -10.26 1.42
CA LEU A 164 -11.13 -10.57 1.17
C LEU A 164 -10.73 -11.94 1.74
N SER A 165 -11.25 -12.30 2.91
CA SER A 165 -11.03 -13.65 3.49
C SER A 165 -11.63 -14.79 2.68
N LYS A 166 -12.69 -14.51 1.91
CA LYS A 166 -13.30 -15.50 1.01
C LYS A 166 -12.54 -15.64 -0.31
N ASN A 167 -11.94 -14.54 -0.80
CA ASN A 167 -11.16 -14.52 -2.03
C ASN A 167 -9.72 -14.99 -1.84
N ALA A 168 -9.16 -14.85 -0.63
CA ALA A 168 -7.80 -15.25 -0.31
C ALA A 168 -7.73 -16.07 1.00
N PRO A 169 -8.44 -17.21 1.09
CA PRO A 169 -8.58 -17.97 2.35
C PRO A 169 -7.26 -18.57 2.86
N ASP A 170 -6.28 -18.75 1.97
CA ASP A 170 -4.95 -19.31 2.27
C ASP A 170 -3.93 -18.24 2.75
N LYS A 171 -4.30 -16.95 2.69
CA LYS A 171 -3.43 -15.82 3.02
C LYS A 171 -4.06 -14.86 4.02
N PHE A 172 -5.37 -14.63 3.95
CA PHE A 172 -6.05 -13.57 4.70
C PHE A 172 -6.83 -14.09 5.91
N SER A 173 -6.49 -13.61 7.10
CA SER A 173 -7.11 -13.96 8.38
C SER A 173 -8.13 -12.90 8.82
N PHE A 174 -9.42 -13.15 8.58
CA PHE A 174 -10.49 -12.28 9.08
C PHE A 174 -10.53 -12.25 10.62
N SER A 175 -10.30 -13.39 11.28
CA SER A 175 -10.27 -13.49 12.75
C SER A 175 -9.17 -12.63 13.39
N SER A 176 -8.08 -12.36 12.65
CA SER A 176 -7.00 -11.48 13.11
C SER A 176 -7.31 -9.99 12.97
N CYS A 177 -8.37 -9.63 12.24
CA CYS A 177 -8.77 -8.24 12.01
C CYS A 177 -9.26 -7.56 13.29
N LYS A 178 -9.05 -6.25 13.40
CA LYS A 178 -9.50 -5.43 14.54
C LYS A 178 -10.07 -4.11 14.06
N PHE A 179 -11.25 -3.76 14.56
CA PHE A 179 -11.98 -2.55 14.15
C PHE A 179 -12.09 -1.50 15.28
N LYS A 180 -11.99 -1.91 16.55
CA LYS A 180 -12.00 -0.99 17.67
C LYS A 180 -10.76 -0.09 17.67
N VAL A 181 -10.98 1.22 17.62
CA VAL A 181 -9.90 2.22 17.67
C VAL A 181 -9.39 2.39 19.10
N GLN A 182 -8.07 2.37 19.27
CA GLN A 182 -7.40 2.65 20.55
C GLN A 182 -6.93 4.11 20.58
N LYS A 183 -6.92 4.74 21.77
CA LYS A 183 -6.50 6.14 21.96
C LYS A 183 -5.10 6.43 21.39
N SER A 184 -4.16 5.50 21.52
CA SER A 184 -2.79 5.62 20.99
C SER A 184 -2.70 5.56 19.46
N LYS A 185 -3.79 5.22 18.78
CA LYS A 185 -3.88 5.06 17.32
C LYS A 185 -4.69 6.17 16.65
N GLU A 186 -5.17 7.17 17.39
CA GLU A 186 -5.97 8.26 16.81
C GLU A 186 -5.26 9.07 15.72
N GLY A 187 -3.92 9.12 15.77
CA GLY A 187 -3.09 9.84 14.80
C GLY A 187 -2.61 9.00 13.61
N THR A 188 -3.10 7.77 13.44
CA THR A 188 -2.73 6.93 12.29
C THR A 188 -3.51 7.31 11.04
N GLY A 189 -2.95 7.03 9.86
CA GLY A 189 -3.58 7.36 8.58
C GLY A 189 -5.00 6.82 8.47
N ARG A 190 -5.18 5.54 8.82
CA ARG A 190 -6.49 4.89 8.84
C ARG A 190 -7.54 5.67 9.65
N VAL A 191 -7.22 6.06 10.88
CA VAL A 191 -8.19 6.72 11.77
C VAL A 191 -8.48 8.14 11.30
N VAL A 192 -7.46 8.86 10.81
CA VAL A 192 -7.64 10.22 10.29
C VAL A 192 -8.50 10.21 9.02
N MET A 193 -8.20 9.33 8.06
CA MET A 193 -8.99 9.17 6.83
C MET A 193 -10.43 8.75 7.12
N TRP A 194 -10.62 7.86 8.12
CA TRP A 194 -11.96 7.48 8.57
C TRP A 194 -12.74 8.66 9.17
N ARG A 195 -12.08 9.48 9.99
CA ARG A 195 -12.68 10.71 10.55
C ARG A 195 -13.00 11.76 9.49
N MET A 196 -12.34 11.71 8.34
CA MET A 196 -12.64 12.55 7.17
C MET A 196 -13.83 12.05 6.34
N GLY A 197 -14.48 10.95 6.74
CA GLY A 197 -15.69 10.42 6.10
C GLY A 197 -15.46 9.18 5.23
N ILE A 198 -14.23 8.66 5.14
CA ILE A 198 -13.93 7.46 4.35
C ILE A 198 -14.26 6.22 5.21
N ALA A 199 -15.46 5.68 5.05
CA ALA A 199 -15.93 4.54 5.84
C ALA A 199 -15.00 3.31 5.70
N ASN A 200 -14.59 2.99 4.47
CA ASN A 200 -13.66 1.90 4.16
C ASN A 200 -12.21 2.38 4.29
N SER A 201 -11.78 2.62 5.53
CA SER A 201 -10.41 3.03 5.81
C SER A 201 -9.70 1.93 6.58
N TYR A 202 -8.61 1.41 6.01
CA TYR A 202 -7.92 0.22 6.49
C TYR A 202 -6.41 0.41 6.63
N THR A 203 -5.82 -0.42 7.48
CA THR A 203 -4.40 -0.76 7.47
C THR A 203 -4.32 -2.24 7.13
N LEU A 204 -3.71 -2.58 6.00
CA LEU A 204 -3.39 -3.95 5.64
C LEU A 204 -2.06 -4.32 6.29
N GLU A 205 -2.05 -5.40 7.05
CA GLU A 205 -0.88 -5.87 7.78
C GLU A 205 -0.39 -7.16 7.13
N VAL A 206 0.83 -7.13 6.58
CA VAL A 206 1.50 -8.31 6.00
C VAL A 206 2.48 -8.87 7.02
N ALA A 207 2.23 -10.10 7.49
CA ALA A 207 3.08 -10.75 8.48
C ALA A 207 4.52 -10.97 7.99
N PHE A 208 5.49 -10.66 8.84
CA PHE A 208 6.89 -11.03 8.60
C PHE A 208 7.10 -12.56 8.69
N GLY A 209 6.31 -13.24 9.52
CA GLY A 209 6.36 -14.69 9.71
C GLY A 209 5.67 -15.52 8.63
N GLY A 210 5.10 -14.89 7.59
CA GLY A 210 4.38 -15.59 6.52
C GLY A 210 2.97 -16.07 6.90
N SER A 211 2.40 -16.96 6.10
CA SER A 211 1.05 -17.51 6.29
C SER A 211 1.09 -18.86 7.02
N THR A 212 0.16 -19.04 7.96
CA THR A 212 -0.18 -20.32 8.60
C THR A 212 -1.55 -20.85 8.16
N LEU A 213 -2.24 -20.16 7.24
CA LEU A 213 -3.57 -20.54 6.76
C LEU A 213 -3.54 -21.50 5.58
N ALA A 214 -2.45 -21.48 4.80
CA ALA A 214 -2.18 -22.55 3.87
C ALA A 214 -1.80 -23.80 4.69
N ALA A 215 -2.42 -24.94 4.39
CA ALA A 215 -1.75 -26.21 4.67
C ALA A 215 -0.35 -26.12 4.07
N LEU A 216 0.68 -26.68 4.72
CA LEU A 216 2.02 -26.83 4.16
C LEU A 216 1.91 -27.58 2.80
N ILE A 217 1.58 -26.87 1.73
CA ILE A 217 2.01 -27.25 0.40
C ILE A 217 3.50 -27.01 0.49
N ALA A 218 4.21 -28.13 0.54
CA ALA A 218 5.66 -28.21 0.48
C ALA A 218 6.19 -27.01 -0.29
N LEU A 219 7.07 -26.24 0.37
CA LEU A 219 8.00 -25.37 -0.31
C LEU A 219 8.36 -26.04 -1.63
N CYS A 220 8.11 -25.34 -2.74
CA CYS A 220 8.66 -25.66 -4.05
C CYS A 220 10.01 -26.37 -3.83
N PRO A 221 10.20 -27.63 -4.27
CA PRO A 221 11.42 -28.33 -3.97
C PRO A 221 12.54 -27.46 -4.50
N MET A 222 13.29 -26.84 -3.57
CA MET A 222 14.55 -26.21 -3.87
C MET A 222 15.37 -27.36 -4.46
N GLY A 223 15.41 -27.44 -5.78
CA GLY A 223 16.27 -28.37 -6.49
C GLY A 223 17.67 -28.21 -5.88
N PRO A 224 18.41 -29.32 -5.70
CA PRO A 224 19.69 -29.26 -5.00
C PRO A 224 20.55 -28.17 -5.62
N TRP A 225 21.03 -27.27 -4.75
CA TRP A 225 21.94 -26.20 -5.10
C TRP A 225 23.19 -26.82 -5.72
N ARG A 226 23.22 -26.92 -7.06
CA ARG A 226 24.41 -27.36 -7.78
C ARG A 226 25.38 -26.20 -7.74
N GLY A 227 26.28 -26.23 -6.77
CA GLY A 227 27.45 -25.38 -6.70
C GLY A 227 28.32 -25.60 -7.94
N GLY A 228 28.01 -24.89 -9.02
CA GLY A 228 28.82 -24.79 -10.22
C GLY A 228 29.35 -23.36 -10.32
N ARG A 229 30.64 -23.16 -10.04
CA ARG A 229 31.35 -21.96 -10.44
C ARG A 229 31.25 -21.83 -11.97
N ALA A 230 30.54 -20.83 -12.47
CA ALA A 230 30.69 -20.42 -13.85
C ALA A 230 32.11 -19.83 -14.04
N PRO A 231 32.84 -20.16 -15.11
CA PRO A 231 34.11 -19.52 -15.40
C PRO A 231 33.86 -18.04 -15.71
N VAL A 232 34.63 -17.16 -15.10
CA VAL A 232 34.71 -15.75 -15.50
C VAL A 232 35.46 -15.70 -16.82
N ASP A 233 34.74 -15.53 -17.93
CA ASP A 233 35.36 -15.08 -19.18
C ASP A 233 35.44 -13.55 -19.14
N ARG A 234 36.66 -13.05 -18.93
CA ARG A 234 37.00 -11.63 -19.13
C ARG A 234 37.16 -11.41 -20.62
N ARG A 235 36.09 -10.98 -21.29
CA ARG A 235 36.18 -10.26 -22.57
C ARG A 235 34.86 -9.53 -22.87
N ASP A 236 34.90 -8.23 -22.60
CA ASP A 236 34.31 -7.13 -23.38
C ASP A 236 33.00 -7.38 -24.15
N LYS A 237 31.92 -6.71 -23.73
CA LYS A 237 31.33 -5.54 -24.43
C LYS A 237 30.07 -5.04 -23.70
N VAL A 238 30.05 -3.74 -23.43
CA VAL A 238 28.91 -2.98 -22.89
C VAL A 238 27.82 -2.91 -23.96
N PRO A 239 26.55 -3.26 -23.68
CA PRO A 239 25.47 -3.05 -24.64
C PRO A 239 25.07 -1.58 -24.71
N GLU A 240 25.21 -1.02 -25.89
CA GLU A 240 24.75 0.30 -26.31
C GLU A 240 23.20 0.29 -26.45
N TRP A 241 22.52 1.25 -25.81
CA TRP A 241 21.06 1.39 -25.91
C TRP A 241 20.72 2.27 -27.13
N HIS A 242 20.38 1.65 -28.27
CA HIS A 242 19.80 2.38 -29.38
C HIS A 242 18.30 2.66 -29.15
N LEU A 243 18.00 3.96 -29.09
CA LEU A 243 16.67 4.55 -29.20
C LEU A 243 16.10 4.29 -30.60
N ALA A 244 15.00 3.55 -30.69
CA ALA A 244 14.17 3.52 -31.89
C ALA A 244 13.13 4.64 -31.81
N SER A 245 13.36 5.69 -32.59
CA SER A 245 12.36 6.70 -32.94
C SER A 245 11.27 6.10 -33.82
N CYS A 246 10.01 6.28 -33.44
CA CYS A 246 8.86 6.06 -34.33
C CYS A 246 8.69 7.29 -35.23
N SER A 247 8.73 7.05 -36.53
CA SER A 247 8.12 7.89 -37.58
C SER A 247 6.82 7.23 -38.03
#